data_AF-A0A369Z6P8-F1
#
_entry.id   AF-A0A369Z6P8-F1
#
_cell.length_a   1.000
_cell.length_b   1.000
_cell.length_c   1.000
_cell.angle_alpha   90.00
_cell.angle_beta   90.00
_cell.angle_gamma   90.00
#
_symmetry.space_group_name_H-M   'P 1'
#
loop_
_entity.id
_entity.type
_entity.pdbx_description
1 polymer ?
#
loop_
_entity_poly.entity_id
_entity_poly.type
_entity_poly.pdbx_seq_one_letter_code
_entity_poly.pdbx_strand_id
1 'polypeptide(L)'
;MSNNSNIELVKQLLQKAGVVIHPKSEGVMVYAYRNGKQYESFVCSWMGSNLTVSVSIDGKADLEKSTKIVKGIFGKQFAVRHLAGCPLDGKQANYFSCEFLN
;
A
#
# COMPACT_ATOMS: atom_id res chain seq x y z
N MET A 1 -2.45 2.57 20.81
CA MET A 1 -3.35 3.39 19.96
C MET A 1 -4.29 2.42 19.26
N SER A 2 -5.60 2.62 19.35
CA SER A 2 -6.61 1.68 18.82
C SER A 2 -6.44 1.50 17.31
N ASN A 3 -6.52 0.26 16.80
CA ASN A 3 -6.40 -0.09 15.37
C ASN A 3 -7.16 0.85 14.41
N ASN A 4 -8.26 1.45 14.87
CA ASN A 4 -9.07 2.42 14.12
C ASN A 4 -8.30 3.70 13.73
N SER A 5 -7.42 4.23 14.58
CA SER A 5 -6.68 5.46 14.28
C SER A 5 -5.67 5.27 13.15
N ASN A 6 -5.01 4.11 13.11
CA ASN A 6 -4.04 3.77 12.08
C ASN A 6 -4.70 3.53 10.72
N ILE A 7 -5.89 2.91 10.73
CA ILE A 7 -6.71 2.73 9.53
C ILE A 7 -7.14 4.08 8.96
N GLU A 8 -7.60 5.01 9.80
CA GLU A 8 -8.00 6.35 9.34
C GLU A 8 -6.81 7.15 8.78
N LEU A 9 -5.63 7.07 9.39
CA LEU A 9 -4.43 7.70 8.84
C LEU A 9 -4.11 7.18 7.44
N VAL A 10 -4.10 5.86 7.24
CA VAL A 10 -3.81 5.25 5.93
C VAL A 10 -4.84 5.68 4.88
N LYS A 11 -6.14 5.71 5.23
CA LYS A 11 -7.20 6.22 4.35
C LYS A 11 -6.93 7.67 3.93
N GLN A 12 -6.56 8.54 4.86
CA GLN A 12 -6.27 9.93 4.57
C GLN A 12 -5.06 10.10 3.63
N LEU A 13 -4.01 9.31 3.82
CA LEU A 13 -2.83 9.34 2.95
C LEU A 13 -3.17 8.92 1.51
N LEU A 14 -3.96 7.85 1.36
CA LEU A 14 -4.42 7.37 0.06
C LEU A 14 -5.34 8.40 -0.64
N GLN A 15 -6.31 8.98 0.08
CA GLN A 15 -7.18 10.01 -0.47
C GLN A 15 -6.41 11.26 -0.91
N LYS A 16 -5.43 11.72 -0.12
CA LYS A 16 -4.53 12.83 -0.50
C LYS A 16 -3.70 12.53 -1.75
N ALA A 17 -3.37 11.26 -1.99
CA ALA A 17 -2.67 10.82 -3.19
C ALA A 17 -3.59 10.72 -4.44
N GLY A 18 -4.90 10.98 -4.28
CA GLY A 18 -5.89 10.89 -5.37
C GLY A 18 -6.35 9.45 -5.65
N VAL A 19 -6.21 8.56 -4.67
CA VAL A 19 -6.56 7.15 -4.80
C VAL A 19 -8.02 6.91 -4.41
N VAL A 20 -8.76 6.18 -5.24
CA VAL A 20 -10.16 5.80 -4.95
C VAL A 20 -10.22 4.45 -4.25
N ILE A 21 -10.93 4.34 -3.12
CA ILE A 21 -10.91 3.18 -2.21
C ILE A 21 -12.16 2.28 -2.39
N HIS A 22 -12.00 0.98 -2.68
CA HIS A 22 -13.08 -0.02 -2.86
C HIS A 22 -12.74 -1.40 -2.26
N PRO A 23 -13.71 -2.21 -1.79
CA PRO A 23 -14.72 -1.87 -0.77
C PRO A 23 -14.10 -1.81 0.64
N LYS A 24 -14.67 -0.97 1.52
CA LYS A 24 -14.29 -0.86 2.94
C LYS A 24 -14.80 -2.10 3.71
N SER A 25 -14.01 -3.18 3.81
CA SER A 25 -14.23 -4.17 4.88
C SER A 25 -13.38 -3.81 6.09
N GLU A 26 -13.95 -3.99 7.27
CA GLU A 26 -13.25 -3.78 8.53
C GLU A 26 -12.05 -4.71 8.60
N GLY A 27 -10.86 -4.10 8.69
CA GLY A 27 -9.69 -4.84 9.10
C GLY A 27 -8.73 -5.29 8.01
N VAL A 28 -8.80 -4.75 6.77
CA VAL A 28 -7.75 -4.77 5.70
C VAL A 28 -8.34 -5.22 4.37
N MET A 29 -8.51 -4.29 3.45
CA MET A 29 -8.29 -4.44 2.01
C MET A 29 -8.78 -3.13 1.36
N VAL A 30 -7.86 -2.35 0.80
CA VAL A 30 -8.20 -1.13 0.05
C VAL A 30 -7.77 -1.38 -1.38
N TYR A 31 -8.68 -1.84 -2.23
CA TYR A 31 -8.45 -1.85 -3.67
C TYR A 31 -8.50 -0.41 -4.14
N ALA A 32 -7.42 0.02 -4.78
CA ALA A 32 -7.14 1.41 -4.96
C ALA A 32 -6.64 1.64 -6.39
N TYR A 33 -7.27 2.52 -7.16
CA TYR A 33 -6.81 2.93 -8.49
C TYR A 33 -6.47 4.41 -8.51
N ARG A 34 -5.41 4.75 -9.25
CA ARG A 34 -5.00 6.12 -9.52
C ARG A 34 -5.07 6.35 -11.03
N ASN A 35 -5.95 7.26 -11.45
CA ASN A 35 -6.26 7.58 -12.85
C ASN A 35 -6.77 6.38 -13.68
N GLY A 36 -7.98 6.49 -14.23
CA GLY A 36 -8.62 5.47 -15.08
C GLY A 36 -7.94 5.15 -16.42
N LYS A 37 -6.62 5.37 -16.54
CA LYS A 37 -5.77 5.02 -17.68
C LYS A 37 -4.71 3.95 -17.35
N GLN A 38 -4.36 3.75 -16.08
CA GLN A 38 -3.49 2.66 -15.63
C GLN A 38 -4.16 1.91 -14.49
N TYR A 39 -4.16 0.58 -14.57
CA TYR A 39 -4.68 -0.27 -13.52
C TYR A 39 -3.58 -0.44 -12.46
N GLU A 40 -3.23 0.67 -11.79
CA GLU A 40 -2.53 0.59 -10.52
C GLU A 40 -3.52 0.01 -9.52
N SER A 41 -3.19 -1.14 -8.93
CA SER A 41 -3.94 -1.70 -7.82
C SER A 41 -3.05 -1.78 -6.60
N PHE A 42 -3.54 -1.22 -5.50
CA PHE A 42 -2.90 -1.30 -4.20
C PHE A 42 -3.76 -2.20 -3.32
N VAL A 43 -3.12 -2.92 -2.40
CA VAL A 43 -3.80 -3.52 -1.26
C VAL A 43 -2.99 -3.19 -0.01
N CYS A 44 -3.63 -2.49 0.92
CA CYS A 44 -3.04 -2.14 2.22
C CYS A 44 -3.56 -3.10 3.29
N SER A 45 -2.64 -3.76 3.98
CA SER A 45 -2.87 -4.81 4.96
C SER A 45 -2.06 -4.62 6.23
N TRP A 46 -2.56 -5.04 7.39
CA TRP A 46 -1.80 -5.06 8.63
C TRP A 46 -1.36 -6.50 8.89
N MET A 47 -0.05 -6.71 8.96
CA MET A 47 0.55 -7.99 9.32
C MET A 47 1.33 -7.78 10.62
N GLY A 48 0.78 -8.26 11.73
CA GLY A 48 1.28 -7.91 13.07
C GLY A 48 1.13 -6.41 13.35
N SER A 49 2.22 -5.76 13.74
CA SER A 49 2.27 -4.31 14.00
C SER A 49 2.51 -3.44 12.76
N ASN A 50 2.82 -4.06 11.61
CA ASN A 50 3.31 -3.34 10.45
C ASN A 50 2.24 -3.25 9.36
N LEU A 51 2.20 -2.11 8.66
CA LEU A 51 1.38 -1.96 7.47
C LEU A 51 2.13 -2.61 6.29
N THR A 52 1.61 -3.71 5.79
CA THR A 52 2.03 -4.33 4.54
C THR A 52 1.25 -3.77 3.36
N VAL A 53 1.94 -3.17 2.40
CA VAL A 53 1.37 -2.63 1.16
C VAL A 53 1.81 -3.50 -0.01
N SER A 54 0.86 -3.98 -0.80
CA SER A 54 1.14 -4.60 -2.10
C SER A 54 0.74 -3.67 -3.23
N VAL A 55 1.55 -3.63 -4.29
CA VAL A 55 1.34 -2.78 -5.46
C VAL A 55 1.51 -3.60 -6.74
N SER A 56 0.47 -3.62 -7.56
CA SER A 56 0.49 -4.14 -8.92
C SER A 56 0.20 -3.02 -9.91
N ILE A 57 0.95 -2.98 -11.01
CA ILE A 57 0.78 -1.99 -12.08
C ILE A 57 0.48 -2.75 -13.36
N ASP A 58 -0.75 -2.59 -13.86
CA ASP A 58 -1.23 -3.28 -15.06
C ASP A 58 -1.05 -4.82 -14.94
N GLY A 59 -1.29 -5.36 -13.74
CA GLY A 59 -1.16 -6.78 -13.42
C GLY A 59 0.28 -7.27 -13.28
N LYS A 60 1.26 -6.37 -13.22
CA LYS A 60 2.70 -6.69 -13.17
C LYS A 60 3.40 -6.07 -11.95
N ALA A 61 4.46 -6.74 -11.53
CA ALA A 61 5.36 -6.25 -10.48
C ALA A 61 6.46 -5.35 -11.07
N ASP A 62 6.21 -4.04 -11.17
CA ASP A 62 7.22 -3.04 -11.54
C ASP A 62 7.84 -2.44 -10.27
N LEU A 63 9.03 -2.91 -9.89
CA LEU A 63 9.67 -2.57 -8.60
C LEU A 63 10.01 -1.08 -8.50
N GLU A 64 10.51 -0.48 -9.58
CA GLU A 64 10.91 0.93 -9.58
C GLU A 64 9.69 1.83 -9.39
N LYS A 65 8.62 1.61 -10.17
CA LYS A 65 7.40 2.41 -10.07
C LYS A 65 6.69 2.17 -8.75
N SER A 66 6.53 0.91 -8.32
CA SER A 66 5.89 0.60 -7.04
C SER A 66 6.64 1.21 -5.86
N THR A 67 7.99 1.17 -5.85
CA THR A 67 8.80 1.83 -4.82
C THR A 67 8.57 3.33 -4.79
N LYS A 68 8.55 4.00 -5.96
CA LYS A 68 8.26 5.44 -6.05
C LYS A 68 6.88 5.77 -5.49
N ILE A 69 5.87 4.97 -5.81
CA ILE A 69 4.50 5.19 -5.35
C ILE A 69 4.40 5.01 -3.83
N VAL A 70 4.87 3.89 -3.27
CA VAL A 70 4.76 3.62 -1.82
C VAL A 70 5.54 4.65 -1.02
N LYS A 71 6.77 5.01 -1.43
CA LYS A 71 7.52 6.08 -0.76
C LYS A 71 6.84 7.44 -0.89
N GLY A 72 6.22 7.75 -2.03
CA GLY A 72 5.50 9.00 -2.24
C GLY A 72 4.26 9.15 -1.35
N ILE A 73 3.54 8.05 -1.09
CA ILE A 73 2.32 8.04 -0.28
C ILE A 73 2.63 7.93 1.22
N PHE A 74 3.54 7.03 1.59
CA PHE A 74 3.74 6.61 2.98
C PHE A 74 5.08 7.07 3.59
N GLY A 75 6.07 7.43 2.78
CA GLY A 75 7.44 7.64 3.23
C GLY A 75 7.67 8.81 4.20
N LYS A 76 6.67 9.67 4.42
CA LYS A 76 6.72 10.72 5.46
C LYS A 76 6.29 10.24 6.84
N GLN A 77 5.46 9.20 6.91
CA GLN A 77 4.88 8.67 8.14
C GLN A 77 5.49 7.31 8.51
N PHE A 78 6.04 6.60 7.53
CA PHE A 78 6.53 5.25 7.67
C PHE A 78 7.94 5.08 7.08
N ALA A 79 8.76 4.28 7.73
CA ALA A 79 9.92 3.64 7.13
C ALA A 79 9.41 2.55 6.17
N VAL A 80 9.72 2.70 4.88
CA VAL A 80 9.27 1.79 3.82
C VAL A 80 10.38 0.83 3.43
N ARG A 81 10.14 -0.48 3.57
CA ARG A 81 11.05 -1.55 3.17
C ARG A 81 10.38 -2.51 2.19
N HIS A 82 11.02 -2.80 1.06
CA HIS A 82 10.57 -3.86 0.15
C HIS A 82 10.78 -5.24 0.79
N LEU A 83 9.77 -6.11 0.69
CA LEU A 83 9.75 -7.47 1.24
C LEU A 83 10.19 -8.46 0.16
N ALA A 84 11.50 -8.48 -0.12
CA ALA A 84 12.09 -9.46 -1.02
C ALA A 84 11.85 -10.90 -0.50
N GLY A 85 11.38 -11.79 -1.38
CA GLY A 85 11.18 -13.21 -1.06
C GLY A 85 9.81 -13.56 -0.48
N CYS A 86 8.84 -12.65 -0.49
CA CYS A 86 7.43 -13.04 -0.30
C CYS A 86 7.05 -14.04 -1.43
N PRO A 87 6.32 -15.14 -1.15
CA PRO A 87 5.96 -16.14 -2.17
C PRO A 87 5.20 -15.59 -3.39
N LEU A 88 4.65 -14.38 -3.24
CA LEU A 88 3.87 -13.65 -4.24
C LEU A 88 4.65 -12.47 -4.87
N ASP A 89 5.84 -12.13 -4.35
CA ASP A 89 6.68 -11.03 -4.84
C ASP A 89 7.14 -11.30 -6.28
N GLY A 90 7.14 -10.26 -7.12
CA GLY A 90 7.63 -10.34 -8.51
C GLY A 90 6.71 -11.06 -9.51
N LYS A 91 5.64 -11.76 -9.07
CA LYS A 91 4.71 -12.43 -9.99
C LYS A 91 3.61 -11.49 -10.49
N GLN A 92 2.99 -10.74 -9.59
CA GLN A 92 1.86 -9.86 -9.94
C GLN A 92 1.93 -8.53 -9.20
N ALA A 93 2.57 -8.48 -8.03
CA ALA A 93 2.73 -7.27 -7.23
C ALA A 93 4.10 -7.27 -6.52
N ASN A 94 4.54 -6.10 -6.09
CA ASN A 94 5.62 -5.95 -5.13
C ASN A 94 5.05 -5.67 -3.74
N TYR A 95 5.67 -6.23 -2.70
CA TYR A 95 5.22 -6.12 -1.32
C TYR A 95 6.16 -5.25 -0.49
N PHE A 96 5.60 -4.39 0.36
CA PHE A 96 6.36 -3.45 1.18
C PHE A 96 5.86 -3.52 2.62
N SER A 97 6.78 -3.53 3.57
CA SER A 97 6.49 -3.28 4.99
C SER A 97 6.68 -1.79 5.27
N CYS A 98 5.71 -1.18 5.92
CA CYS A 98 5.68 0.19 6.37
C CYS A 98 5.63 0.18 7.90
N GLU A 99 6.75 0.57 8.52
CA GLU A 99 6.90 0.68 9.97
C GLU A 99 6.77 2.14 10.38
N PHE A 100 6.06 2.44 11.48
CA PHE A 100 5.93 3.82 11.94
C PHE A 100 7.32 4.40 12.24
N LEU A 101 7.55 5.64 11.78
CA LEU A 101 8.68 6.42 12.22
C LEU A 101 8.37 6.84 13.67
N ASN A 102 9.15 6.32 14.63
CA ASN A 102 9.05 6.71 16.04
C ASN A 102 9.22 8.23 16.22
#